data_AF-A0A3A5W615-F1
#
_entry.id   AF-A0A3A5W615-F1
#
_cell.length_a   1.000
_cell.length_b   1.000
_cell.length_c   1.000
_cell.angle_alpha   90.00
_cell.angle_beta   90.00
_cell.angle_gamma   90.00
#
_symmetry.space_group_name_H-M   'P 1'
#
loop_
_entity.id
_entity.type
_entity.pdbx_description
1 polymer ?
#
loop_
_entity_poly.entity_id
_entity_poly.type
_entity_poly.pdbx_seq_one_letter_code
_entity_poly.pdbx_strand_id
1 'polypeptide(L)'
;MSDIDLGFSMRIEDEDSVPTPPIDMFAIRPDTKGPKSVAVLIILGALLLAFQAYGDYQLHSASDLSDEEVNALLTTPNSQASDADDVTPEQYQEFHDAARASGGYLIRAVGLGIAAALMFVGSGFLFGLKPVGAWLNVSAAIIGLFSGVIGSWLLGGAAAENLTGPLLLTYEILTYFCGVCMITCLSVAGLPLLNARARLALYPTEKVALVIEEE
;
A
#
# COMPACT_ATOMS: atom_id res chain seq x y z
N MET A 1 -50.61 -49.39 -29.62
CA MET A 1 -49.64 -48.66 -28.78
C MET A 1 -50.42 -47.53 -28.15
N SER A 2 -50.74 -47.66 -26.87
CA SER A 2 -51.51 -46.69 -26.11
C SER A 2 -50.59 -45.54 -25.69
N ASP A 3 -50.91 -44.32 -26.14
CA ASP A 3 -50.32 -43.11 -25.60
C ASP A 3 -50.67 -43.02 -24.11
N ILE A 4 -49.63 -42.99 -23.28
CA ILE A 4 -49.76 -42.78 -21.84
C ILE A 4 -50.00 -41.28 -21.67
N ASP A 5 -51.27 -40.92 -21.50
CA ASP A 5 -51.67 -39.58 -21.06
C ASP A 5 -51.31 -39.44 -19.58
N LEU A 6 -50.10 -38.93 -19.31
CA LEU A 6 -49.68 -38.52 -17.98
C LEU A 6 -50.49 -37.27 -17.64
N GLY A 7 -51.66 -37.47 -17.02
CA GLY A 7 -52.64 -36.45 -16.61
C GLY A 7 -52.16 -35.42 -15.58
N PHE A 8 -50.89 -35.00 -15.67
CA PHE A 8 -50.29 -33.89 -14.94
C PHE A 8 -50.07 -32.73 -15.91
N SER A 9 -51.15 -31.99 -16.17
CA SER A 9 -51.02 -30.62 -16.65
C SER A 9 -50.60 -29.76 -15.45
N MET A 10 -49.31 -29.48 -15.30
CA MET A 10 -48.86 -28.41 -14.42
C MET A 10 -49.35 -27.09 -15.01
N ARG A 11 -50.56 -26.68 -14.62
CA ARG A 11 -51.02 -25.31 -14.84
C ARG A 11 -50.24 -24.47 -13.84
N ILE A 12 -49.37 -23.61 -14.35
CA ILE A 12 -48.86 -22.49 -13.56
C ILE A 12 -50.09 -21.63 -13.30
N GLU A 13 -50.68 -21.79 -12.12
CA GLU A 13 -51.70 -20.87 -11.62
C GLU A 13 -50.97 -19.54 -11.34
N ASP A 14 -51.36 -18.54 -12.12
CA ASP A 14 -50.91 -17.15 -12.08
C ASP A 14 -49.43 -16.89 -12.40
N GLU A 15 -49.18 -16.03 -13.41
CA GLU A 15 -47.87 -15.41 -13.63
C GLU A 15 -47.41 -14.60 -12.40
N ASP A 16 -48.32 -14.26 -11.49
CA ASP A 16 -48.06 -13.62 -10.19
C ASP A 16 -47.49 -14.57 -9.12
N SER A 17 -47.46 -15.89 -9.38
CA SER A 17 -46.91 -16.89 -8.44
C SER A 17 -45.38 -17.00 -8.49
N VAL A 18 -44.74 -16.39 -9.50
CA VAL A 18 -43.29 -16.19 -9.51
C VAL A 18 -43.00 -15.01 -8.59
N PRO A 19 -42.35 -15.20 -7.43
CA PRO A 19 -41.99 -14.08 -6.58
C PRO A 19 -41.11 -13.15 -7.40
N THR A 20 -41.63 -11.98 -7.75
CA THR A 20 -40.82 -10.95 -8.38
C THR A 20 -39.69 -10.66 -7.39
N PRO A 21 -38.42 -10.87 -7.76
CA PRO A 21 -37.33 -10.57 -6.85
C PRO A 21 -37.50 -9.11 -6.43
N PRO A 22 -37.48 -8.80 -5.12
CA PRO A 22 -37.65 -7.42 -4.67
C PRO A 22 -36.68 -6.56 -5.46
N ILE A 23 -37.21 -5.48 -6.05
CA ILE A 23 -36.50 -4.61 -7.01
C ILE A 23 -35.18 -4.07 -6.41
N ASP A 24 -35.03 -4.15 -5.09
CA ASP A 24 -33.88 -3.72 -4.28
C ASP A 24 -32.84 -4.83 -3.97
N MET A 25 -33.02 -6.08 -4.43
CA MET A 25 -32.09 -7.19 -4.13
C MET A 25 -30.68 -6.96 -4.72
N PHE A 26 -30.58 -6.23 -5.84
CA PHE A 26 -29.32 -5.93 -6.54
C PHE A 26 -28.89 -4.46 -6.41
N ALA A 27 -29.56 -3.66 -5.58
CA ALA A 27 -29.21 -2.25 -5.43
C ALA A 27 -27.86 -2.09 -4.70
N ILE A 28 -26.94 -1.38 -5.35
CA ILE A 28 -25.63 -1.08 -4.78
C ILE A 28 -25.80 -0.01 -3.70
N ARG A 29 -25.85 -0.42 -2.43
CA ARG A 29 -25.97 0.52 -1.30
C ARG A 29 -24.61 1.16 -0.95
N PRO A 30 -24.59 2.46 -0.63
CA PRO A 30 -23.38 3.14 -0.18
C PRO A 30 -22.76 2.44 1.03
N ASP A 31 -21.46 2.18 0.98
CA ASP A 31 -20.71 1.66 2.12
C ASP A 31 -19.84 2.77 2.74
N THR A 32 -20.25 3.26 3.90
CA THR A 32 -19.51 4.27 4.65
C THR A 32 -18.45 3.68 5.57
N LYS A 33 -18.50 2.37 5.86
CA LYS A 33 -17.57 1.71 6.79
C LYS A 33 -16.27 1.33 6.07
N GLY A 34 -16.37 0.81 4.84
CA GLY A 34 -15.21 0.45 4.02
C GLY A 34 -14.16 1.56 3.91
N PRO A 35 -14.51 2.76 3.39
CA PRO A 35 -13.56 3.88 3.28
C PRO A 35 -12.95 4.31 4.62
N LYS A 36 -13.73 4.27 5.72
CA LYS A 36 -13.24 4.63 7.06
C LYS A 36 -12.23 3.62 7.59
N SER A 37 -12.48 2.32 7.39
CA SER A 37 -11.53 1.27 7.76
C SER A 37 -10.25 1.38 6.94
N VAL A 38 -10.36 1.64 5.64
CA VAL A 38 -9.20 1.88 4.78
C VAL A 38 -8.40 3.10 5.25
N ALA A 39 -9.06 4.20 5.63
CA ALA A 39 -8.39 5.38 6.17
C ALA A 39 -7.57 5.06 7.44
N VAL A 40 -8.12 4.26 8.36
CA VAL A 40 -7.40 3.85 9.58
C VAL A 40 -6.18 3.00 9.23
N LEU A 41 -6.31 2.05 8.30
CA LEU A 41 -5.19 1.22 7.84
C LEU A 41 -4.08 2.07 7.20
N ILE A 42 -4.43 3.06 6.38
CA ILE A 42 -3.46 3.96 5.75
C ILE A 42 -2.77 4.83 6.80
N ILE A 43 -3.45 5.29 7.85
CA ILE A 43 -2.80 6.02 8.97
C ILE A 43 -1.71 5.16 9.63
N LEU A 44 -2.01 3.89 9.91
CA LEU A 44 -1.01 2.98 10.49
C LEU A 44 0.17 2.76 9.54
N GLY A 45 -0.10 2.59 8.24
CA GLY A 45 0.93 2.51 7.22
C GLY A 45 1.78 3.78 7.14
N ALA A 46 1.17 4.96 7.21
CA ALA A 46 1.85 6.24 7.18
C ALA A 46 2.81 6.43 8.37
N LEU A 47 2.43 5.94 9.56
CA LEU A 47 3.33 5.96 10.72
C LEU A 47 4.56 5.07 10.50
N LEU A 48 4.40 3.89 9.92
CA LEU A 48 5.52 3.00 9.57
C LEU A 48 6.43 3.65 8.53
N LEU A 49 5.85 4.29 7.50
CA LEU A 49 6.63 5.02 6.49
C LEU A 49 7.36 6.23 7.08
N ALA A 50 6.75 6.95 8.03
CA ALA A 50 7.40 8.06 8.72
C ALA A 50 8.60 7.58 9.56
N PHE A 51 8.46 6.44 10.25
CA PHE A 51 9.57 5.83 10.98
C PHE A 51 10.71 5.43 10.04
N GLN A 52 10.39 4.79 8.91
CA GLN A 52 11.38 4.44 7.89
C GLN A 52 12.09 5.68 7.34
N ALA A 53 11.33 6.73 7.00
CA ALA A 53 11.87 7.98 6.49
C ALA A 53 12.81 8.66 7.50
N TYR A 54 12.48 8.60 8.79
CA TYR A 54 13.34 9.10 9.86
C TYR A 54 14.63 8.28 10.00
N GLY A 55 14.56 6.95 9.89
CA GLY A 55 15.74 6.09 9.84
C GLY A 55 16.66 6.45 8.67
N ASP A 56 16.11 6.55 7.46
CA ASP A 56 16.86 6.92 6.26
C ASP A 56 17.47 8.34 6.38
N TYR A 57 16.76 9.28 7.02
CA TYR A 57 17.30 10.62 7.30
C TYR A 57 18.49 10.59 8.27
N GLN A 58 18.42 9.78 9.33
CA GLN A 58 19.51 9.64 10.29
C GLN A 58 20.75 9.05 9.61
N LEU A 59 20.60 8.00 8.80
CA LEU A 59 21.72 7.42 8.05
C LEU A 59 22.30 8.42 7.05
N HIS A 60 21.47 9.22 6.37
CA HIS A 60 21.98 10.29 5.51
C HIS A 60 22.77 11.37 6.27
N SER A 61 22.33 11.69 7.49
CA SER A 61 22.91 12.77 8.30
C SER A 61 24.17 12.34 9.04
N ALA A 62 24.37 11.04 9.28
CA ALA A 62 25.56 10.50 9.90
C ALA A 62 26.72 10.47 8.88
N SER A 63 27.79 11.22 9.18
CA SER A 63 29.01 11.20 8.37
C SER A 63 29.74 9.86 8.50
N ASP A 64 29.88 9.38 9.73
CA ASP A 64 30.41 8.05 10.07
C ASP A 64 29.50 7.43 11.13
N LEU A 65 29.34 6.11 11.07
CA LEU A 65 28.72 5.34 12.14
C LEU A 65 29.77 4.99 13.22
N SER A 66 29.38 4.81 14.47
CA SER A 66 30.36 4.37 15.48
C SER A 66 30.78 2.92 15.24
N ASP A 67 32.04 2.59 15.55
CA ASP A 67 32.55 1.22 15.40
C ASP A 67 31.70 0.21 16.17
N GLU A 68 31.13 0.61 17.31
CA GLU A 68 30.27 -0.24 18.15
C GLU A 68 28.93 -0.52 17.46
N GLU A 69 28.33 0.48 16.81
CA GLU A 69 27.11 0.31 16.00
C GLU A 69 27.37 -0.56 14.77
N VAL A 70 28.48 -0.31 14.06
CA VAL A 70 28.85 -1.07 12.85
C VAL A 70 29.13 -2.53 13.22
N ASN A 71 29.91 -2.79 14.27
CA ASN A 71 30.15 -4.16 14.71
C ASN A 71 28.87 -4.88 15.16
N ALA A 72 27.95 -4.16 15.83
CA ALA A 72 26.64 -4.72 16.18
C ALA A 72 25.81 -5.07 14.92
N LEU A 73 25.81 -4.20 13.90
CA LEU A 73 25.13 -4.42 12.62
C LEU A 73 25.74 -5.61 11.85
N LEU A 74 27.06 -5.77 11.89
CA LEU A 74 27.79 -6.82 11.18
C LEU A 74 27.79 -8.18 11.89
N THR A 75 27.51 -8.22 13.20
CA THR A 75 27.52 -9.47 13.99
C THR A 75 26.61 -10.55 13.40
N THR A 76 25.38 -10.20 13.05
CA THR A 76 24.39 -11.17 12.54
C THR A 76 24.68 -11.59 11.09
N PRO A 77 24.95 -10.67 10.15
CA PRO A 77 25.34 -11.02 8.78
C PRO A 77 26.61 -11.87 8.71
N ASN A 78 27.68 -11.50 9.42
CA ASN A 78 28.96 -12.21 9.38
C ASN A 78 28.85 -13.60 10.03
N SER A 79 28.03 -13.77 11.07
CA SER A 79 27.77 -15.11 11.65
C SER A 79 27.12 -16.11 10.67
N GLN A 80 26.54 -15.62 9.58
CA GLN A 80 25.90 -16.40 8.52
C GLN A 80 26.74 -16.46 7.25
N ALA A 81 27.82 -15.69 7.18
CA ALA A 81 28.74 -15.66 6.06
C ALA A 81 29.77 -16.78 6.17
N SER A 82 30.45 -17.06 5.05
CA SER A 82 31.71 -17.82 5.10
C SER A 82 32.85 -16.86 5.45
N ASP A 83 33.96 -17.35 6.00
CA ASP A 83 35.13 -16.51 6.35
C ASP A 83 35.64 -15.65 5.15
N ALA A 84 35.32 -16.05 3.91
CA ALA A 84 35.68 -15.32 2.68
C ALA A 84 34.71 -14.18 2.32
N ASP A 85 33.52 -14.16 2.92
CA ASP A 85 32.45 -13.19 2.67
C ASP A 85 32.20 -12.26 3.87
N ASP A 86 33.02 -12.36 4.93
CA ASP A 86 32.96 -11.51 6.12
C ASP A 86 33.20 -10.05 5.74
N VAL A 87 32.24 -9.20 6.07
CA VAL A 87 32.32 -7.76 5.82
C VAL A 87 33.04 -7.10 6.99
N THR A 88 34.10 -6.35 6.71
CA THR A 88 34.80 -5.57 7.75
C THR A 88 34.07 -4.27 8.06
N PRO A 89 34.28 -3.68 9.26
CA PRO A 89 33.72 -2.36 9.59
C PRO A 89 34.10 -1.28 8.56
N GLU A 90 35.33 -1.32 8.03
CA GLU A 90 35.80 -0.37 7.02
C GLU A 90 35.04 -0.51 5.70
N GLN A 91 34.79 -1.75 5.25
CA GLN A 91 33.97 -2.00 4.05
C GLN A 91 32.53 -1.52 4.24
N TYR A 92 31.98 -1.67 5.45
CA TYR A 92 30.64 -1.17 5.76
C TYR A 92 30.58 0.36 5.77
N GLN A 93 31.62 1.05 6.27
CA GLN A 93 31.70 2.51 6.20
C GLN A 93 31.82 2.99 4.75
N GLU A 94 32.62 2.31 3.92
CA GLU A 94 32.74 2.64 2.48
C GLU A 94 31.40 2.49 1.76
N PHE A 95 30.65 1.42 2.07
CA PHE A 95 29.26 1.27 1.64
C PHE A 95 28.38 2.42 2.12
N HIS A 96 28.44 2.78 3.41
CA HIS A 96 27.61 3.83 4.01
C HIS A 96 27.86 5.18 3.34
N ASP A 97 29.13 5.52 3.13
CA ASP A 97 29.53 6.73 2.42
C ASP A 97 29.09 6.72 0.95
N ALA A 98 29.26 5.61 0.24
CA ALA A 98 28.78 5.46 -1.14
C ALA A 98 27.24 5.59 -1.23
N ALA A 99 26.52 5.00 -0.27
CA ALA A 99 25.06 5.08 -0.18
C ALA A 99 24.57 6.50 0.17
N ARG A 100 25.33 7.25 0.96
CA ARG A 100 25.07 8.66 1.25
C ARG A 100 25.37 9.55 0.05
N ALA A 101 26.49 9.32 -0.63
CA ALA A 101 26.92 10.07 -1.82
C ALA A 101 26.01 9.84 -3.03
N SER A 102 25.48 8.62 -3.20
CA SER A 102 24.49 8.31 -4.25
C SER A 102 23.15 9.03 -4.05
N GLY A 103 22.91 9.55 -2.84
CA GLY A 103 21.66 10.20 -2.46
C GLY A 103 20.52 9.22 -2.18
N GLY A 104 20.79 7.91 -2.15
CA GLY A 104 19.78 6.88 -1.91
C GLY A 104 18.99 7.09 -0.61
N TYR A 105 19.71 7.32 0.50
CA TYR A 105 19.09 7.63 1.79
C TYR A 105 18.23 8.90 1.75
N LEU A 106 18.73 9.97 1.11
CA LEU A 106 18.01 11.23 1.06
C LEU A 106 16.72 11.14 0.24
N ILE A 107 16.77 10.48 -0.93
CA ILE A 107 15.60 10.27 -1.78
C ILE A 107 14.53 9.45 -1.04
N ARG A 108 14.94 8.39 -0.35
CA ARG A 108 14.02 7.61 0.50
C ARG A 108 13.46 8.45 1.63
N ALA A 109 14.30 9.15 2.39
CA ALA A 109 13.88 9.96 3.53
C ALA A 109 12.86 11.03 3.14
N VAL A 110 13.19 11.86 2.14
CA VAL A 110 12.33 12.96 1.71
C VAL A 110 11.07 12.44 1.03
N GLY A 111 11.20 11.48 0.11
CA GLY A 111 10.07 10.97 -0.65
C GLY A 111 9.07 10.19 0.22
N LEU A 112 9.55 9.29 1.08
CA LEU A 112 8.71 8.56 2.03
C LEU A 112 8.15 9.49 3.10
N GLY A 113 8.90 10.51 3.54
CA GLY A 113 8.42 11.53 4.47
C GLY A 113 7.26 12.36 3.90
N ILE A 114 7.38 12.83 2.65
CA ILE A 114 6.31 13.52 1.93
C ILE A 114 5.10 12.59 1.75
N ALA A 115 5.33 11.35 1.34
CA ALA A 115 4.26 10.36 1.19
C ALA A 115 3.53 10.12 2.51
N ALA A 116 4.25 9.92 3.61
CA ALA A 116 3.66 9.73 4.94
C ALA A 116 2.82 10.93 5.37
N ALA A 117 3.31 12.16 5.18
CA ALA A 117 2.58 13.38 5.52
C ALA A 117 1.28 13.51 4.71
N LEU A 118 1.35 13.29 3.39
CA LEU A 118 0.18 13.33 2.52
C LEU A 118 -0.82 12.21 2.85
N MET A 119 -0.35 11.00 3.17
CA MET A 119 -1.20 9.89 3.60
C MET A 119 -1.92 10.19 4.92
N PHE A 120 -1.24 10.85 5.86
CA PHE A 120 -1.84 11.22 7.14
C PHE A 120 -2.98 12.22 6.94
N VAL A 121 -2.74 13.28 6.17
CA VAL A 121 -3.76 14.30 5.84
C VAL A 121 -4.89 13.69 4.99
N GLY A 122 -4.54 12.87 4.00
CA GLY A 122 -5.48 12.24 3.07
C GLY A 122 -6.42 11.29 3.79
N SER A 123 -5.89 10.51 4.73
CA SER A 123 -6.67 9.61 5.57
C SER A 123 -7.60 10.35 6.53
N GLY A 124 -7.19 11.50 7.08
CA GLY A 124 -8.08 12.35 7.86
C GLY A 124 -9.30 12.80 7.05
N PHE A 125 -9.10 13.22 5.80
CA PHE A 125 -10.20 13.58 4.90
C PHE A 125 -11.03 12.37 4.45
N LEU A 126 -10.39 11.24 4.18
CA LEU A 126 -11.06 10.00 3.78
C LEU A 126 -11.95 9.43 4.90
N PHE A 127 -11.52 9.56 6.16
CA PHE A 127 -12.35 9.18 7.32
C PHE A 127 -13.62 10.03 7.42
N GLY A 128 -13.52 11.31 7.00
CA GLY A 128 -14.66 12.21 6.81
C GLY A 128 -15.47 11.96 5.53
N LEU A 129 -15.21 10.86 4.81
CA LEU A 129 -15.82 10.50 3.52
C LEU A 129 -15.65 11.57 2.43
N LYS A 130 -14.60 12.38 2.52
CA LYS A 130 -14.31 13.38 1.49
C LYS A 130 -13.50 12.73 0.36
N PRO A 131 -13.93 12.85 -0.91
CA PRO A 131 -13.27 12.20 -2.04
C PRO A 131 -11.83 12.68 -2.27
N VAL A 132 -11.53 13.92 -1.87
CA VAL A 132 -10.17 14.49 -1.89
C VAL A 132 -9.19 13.64 -1.08
N GLY A 133 -9.64 13.04 0.04
CA GLY A 133 -8.80 12.18 0.86
C GLY A 133 -8.36 10.91 0.15
N ALA A 134 -9.24 10.29 -0.64
CA ALA A 134 -8.92 9.10 -1.43
C ALA A 134 -7.87 9.41 -2.51
N TRP A 135 -8.06 10.51 -3.25
CA TRP A 135 -7.09 10.94 -4.26
C TRP A 135 -5.74 11.31 -3.65
N LEU A 136 -5.72 12.01 -2.51
CA LEU A 136 -4.48 12.38 -1.84
C LEU A 136 -3.69 11.15 -1.39
N ASN A 137 -4.36 10.13 -0.85
CA ASN A 137 -3.74 8.86 -0.47
C ASN A 137 -3.14 8.11 -1.67
N VAL A 138 -3.83 8.11 -2.82
CA VAL A 138 -3.30 7.50 -4.06
C VAL A 138 -2.08 8.26 -4.57
N SER A 139 -2.14 9.59 -4.62
CA SER A 139 -0.99 10.41 -5.03
C SER A 139 0.21 10.22 -4.10
N ALA A 140 -0.03 10.15 -2.79
CA ALA A 140 1.00 9.88 -1.80
C ALA A 140 1.65 8.50 -1.99
N ALA A 141 0.84 7.46 -2.24
CA ALA A 141 1.34 6.11 -2.50
C ALA A 141 2.19 6.06 -3.79
N ILE A 142 1.81 6.81 -4.82
CA ILE A 142 2.61 6.93 -6.06
C ILE A 142 3.96 7.60 -5.78
N ILE A 143 3.97 8.72 -5.06
CA ILE A 143 5.20 9.42 -4.69
C ILE A 143 6.13 8.49 -3.92
N GLY A 144 5.59 7.84 -2.88
CA GLY A 144 6.37 6.92 -2.05
C GLY A 144 6.87 5.70 -2.81
N LEU A 145 6.09 5.18 -3.77
CA LEU A 145 6.51 4.06 -4.63
C LEU A 145 7.74 4.45 -5.46
N PHE A 146 7.67 5.58 -6.18
CA PHE A 146 8.78 6.00 -7.02
C PHE A 146 10.01 6.40 -6.19
N SER A 147 9.84 7.17 -5.12
CA SER A 147 10.97 7.55 -4.27
C SER A 147 11.58 6.35 -3.55
N GLY A 148 10.74 5.43 -3.06
CA GLY A 148 11.17 4.21 -2.40
C GLY A 148 11.95 3.30 -3.33
N VAL A 149 11.45 3.05 -4.54
CA VAL A 149 12.12 2.20 -5.53
C VAL A 149 13.41 2.83 -6.03
N ILE A 150 13.40 4.11 -6.41
CA ILE A 150 14.60 4.79 -6.93
C ILE A 150 15.68 4.86 -5.85
N GLY A 151 15.34 5.29 -4.64
CA GLY A 151 16.31 5.40 -3.57
C GLY A 151 16.83 4.03 -3.08
N SER A 152 15.99 2.99 -3.10
CA SER A 152 16.43 1.61 -2.79
C SER A 152 17.35 1.06 -3.87
N TRP A 153 17.08 1.35 -5.15
CA TRP A 153 17.94 0.94 -6.24
C TRP A 153 19.34 1.57 -6.16
N LEU A 154 19.43 2.85 -5.78
CA LEU A 154 20.71 3.52 -5.53
C LEU A 154 21.47 2.91 -4.34
N LEU A 155 20.76 2.57 -3.27
CA LEU A 155 21.34 1.85 -2.13
C LEU A 155 21.85 0.46 -2.52
N GLY A 156 21.09 -0.28 -3.33
CA GLY A 156 21.47 -1.58 -3.85
C GLY A 156 22.69 -1.52 -4.76
N GLY A 157 22.83 -0.44 -5.54
CA GLY A 157 24.04 -0.16 -6.33
C GLY A 157 25.27 0.03 -5.43
N ALA A 158 25.17 0.88 -4.41
CA ALA A 158 26.25 1.09 -3.45
C ALA A 158 26.61 -0.19 -2.68
N ALA A 159 25.60 -1.02 -2.35
CA ALA A 159 25.82 -2.32 -1.71
C ALA A 159 26.56 -3.28 -2.65
N ALA A 160 26.20 -3.35 -3.93
CA ALA A 160 26.83 -4.24 -4.90
C ALA A 160 28.30 -3.89 -5.18
N GLU A 161 28.71 -2.64 -4.96
CA GLU A 161 30.08 -2.18 -5.15
C GLU A 161 30.98 -2.47 -3.94
N ASN A 162 30.43 -2.49 -2.73
CA ASN A 162 31.21 -2.45 -1.49
C ASN A 162 30.97 -3.63 -0.53
N LEU A 163 29.88 -4.38 -0.70
CA LEU A 163 29.46 -5.46 0.19
C LEU A 163 29.44 -6.81 -0.53
N THR A 164 29.70 -7.88 0.22
CA THR A 164 29.66 -9.26 -0.25
C THR A 164 28.75 -10.11 0.65
N GLY A 165 28.48 -11.34 0.19
CA GLY A 165 27.80 -12.34 1.01
C GLY A 165 26.35 -12.00 1.42
N PRO A 166 25.93 -12.43 2.62
CA PRO A 166 24.55 -12.28 3.10
C PRO A 166 24.09 -10.81 3.22
N LEU A 167 25.01 -9.89 3.45
CA LEU A 167 24.68 -8.48 3.65
C LEU A 167 24.28 -7.80 2.34
N LEU A 168 24.97 -8.11 1.24
CA LEU A 168 24.57 -7.69 -0.11
C LEU A 168 23.17 -8.20 -0.46
N LEU A 169 22.94 -9.49 -0.25
CA LEU A 169 21.64 -10.12 -0.52
C LEU A 169 20.51 -9.46 0.30
N THR A 170 20.80 -9.04 1.53
CA THR A 170 19.83 -8.34 2.39
C THR A 170 19.38 -7.02 1.76
N TYR A 171 20.30 -6.21 1.24
CA TYR A 171 19.96 -4.95 0.57
C TYR A 171 19.24 -5.16 -0.76
N GLU A 172 19.58 -6.22 -1.49
CA GLU A 172 18.87 -6.58 -2.71
C GLU A 172 17.41 -6.99 -2.42
N ILE A 173 17.19 -7.87 -1.44
CA ILE A 173 15.85 -8.27 -0.99
C ILE A 173 15.05 -7.05 -0.50
N LEU A 174 15.67 -6.15 0.26
CA LEU A 174 15.01 -4.96 0.79
C LEU A 174 14.50 -4.04 -0.33
N THR A 175 15.23 -3.97 -1.45
CA THR A 175 14.83 -3.21 -2.63
C THR A 175 13.55 -3.77 -3.25
N TYR A 176 13.49 -5.08 -3.47
CA TYR A 176 12.28 -5.73 -3.99
C TYR A 176 11.11 -5.66 -3.02
N PHE A 177 11.37 -5.88 -1.73
CA PHE A 177 10.36 -5.84 -0.68
C PHE A 177 9.70 -4.45 -0.59
N CYS A 178 10.49 -3.38 -0.68
CA CYS A 178 9.98 -2.01 -0.72
C CYS A 178 9.01 -1.80 -1.89
N GLY A 179 9.39 -2.25 -3.09
CA GLY A 179 8.54 -2.17 -4.29
C GLY A 179 7.19 -2.89 -4.11
N VAL A 180 7.22 -4.14 -3.66
CA VAL A 180 6.00 -4.95 -3.44
C VAL A 180 5.10 -4.32 -2.36
N CYS A 181 5.69 -3.86 -1.26
CA CYS A 181 4.97 -3.20 -0.19
C CYS A 181 4.26 -1.94 -0.70
N MET A 182 4.95 -1.08 -1.44
CA MET A 182 4.38 0.17 -1.96
C MET A 182 3.29 -0.05 -3.01
N ILE A 183 3.42 -1.08 -3.86
CA ILE A 183 2.34 -1.49 -4.78
C ILE A 183 1.10 -1.94 -3.99
N THR A 184 1.31 -2.67 -2.89
CA THR A 184 0.21 -3.09 -2.01
C THR A 184 -0.45 -1.88 -1.33
N CYS A 185 0.33 -0.93 -0.83
CA CYS A 185 -0.18 0.33 -0.27
C CYS A 185 -1.00 1.12 -1.29
N LEU A 186 -0.53 1.22 -2.55
CA LEU A 186 -1.26 1.85 -3.64
C LEU A 186 -2.58 1.15 -3.92
N SER A 187 -2.58 -0.18 -3.92
CA SER A 187 -3.78 -0.99 -4.14
C SER A 187 -4.83 -0.72 -3.05
N VAL A 188 -4.41 -0.73 -1.78
CA VAL A 188 -5.29 -0.43 -0.64
C VAL A 188 -5.81 1.02 -0.69
N ALA A 189 -4.95 1.98 -1.02
CA ALA A 189 -5.32 3.38 -1.18
C ALA A 189 -6.32 3.60 -2.33
N GLY A 190 -6.26 2.80 -3.39
CA GLY A 190 -7.17 2.84 -4.52
C GLY A 190 -8.54 2.19 -4.28
N LEU A 191 -8.68 1.29 -3.28
CA LEU A 191 -9.94 0.57 -3.01
C LEU A 191 -11.17 1.48 -2.90
N PRO A 192 -11.14 2.63 -2.19
CA PRO A 192 -12.30 3.51 -2.07
C PRO A 192 -12.75 4.12 -3.41
N LEU A 193 -11.85 4.25 -4.38
CA LEU A 193 -12.15 4.79 -5.71
C LEU A 193 -12.63 3.71 -6.69
N LEU A 194 -12.16 2.47 -6.55
CA LEU A 194 -12.47 1.35 -7.44
C LEU A 194 -13.76 0.63 -7.05
N ASN A 195 -14.05 0.51 -5.74
CA ASN A 195 -15.24 -0.18 -5.27
C ASN A 195 -16.49 0.70 -5.45
N ALA A 196 -17.47 0.22 -6.24
CA ALA A 196 -18.70 0.95 -6.53
C ALA A 196 -19.46 1.39 -5.27
N ARG A 197 -19.54 0.54 -4.23
CA ARG A 197 -20.23 0.87 -2.97
C ARG A 197 -19.52 1.96 -2.17
N ALA A 198 -18.19 1.90 -2.14
CA ALA A 198 -17.36 2.90 -1.47
C ALA A 198 -17.40 4.23 -2.23
N ARG A 199 -17.36 4.18 -3.56
CA ARG A 199 -17.42 5.36 -4.42
C ARG A 199 -18.76 6.09 -4.29
N LEU A 200 -19.88 5.37 -4.17
CA LEU A 200 -21.19 5.97 -3.86
C LEU A 200 -21.24 6.65 -2.48
N ALA A 201 -20.44 6.19 -1.52
CA ALA A 201 -20.33 6.86 -0.21
C ALA A 201 -19.45 8.12 -0.26
N LEU A 202 -18.49 8.18 -1.18
CA LEU A 202 -17.62 9.36 -1.39
C LEU A 202 -18.24 10.42 -2.30
N TYR A 203 -19.04 9.99 -3.26
CA TYR A 203 -19.77 10.83 -4.22
C TYR A 203 -21.26 10.49 -4.15
N PRO A 204 -21.99 10.97 -3.11
CA PRO A 204 -23.42 10.74 -3.04
C PRO A 204 -24.09 11.42 -4.23
N THR A 205 -24.73 10.62 -5.10
CA THR A 205 -25.65 11.14 -6.10
C THR A 205 -26.80 11.86 -5.40
N GLU A 206 -27.19 13.03 -5.90
CA GLU A 206 -28.35 13.76 -5.38
C GLU A 206 -29.56 12.82 -5.36
N LYS A 207 -30.23 12.74 -4.20
CA LYS A 207 -31.43 11.92 -4.06
C LYS A 207 -32.52 12.54 -4.94
N VAL A 208 -32.78 11.94 -6.09
CA VAL A 208 -33.95 12.28 -6.90
C VAL A 208 -35.17 11.83 -6.09
N ALA A 209 -35.91 12.79 -5.54
CA ALA A 209 -37.20 12.52 -4.93
C ALA A 209 -38.20 12.26 -6.05
N LEU A 210 -38.62 11.00 -6.20
CA LEU A 210 -39.74 10.67 -7.08
C LEU A 210 -41.01 11.21 -6.42
N VAL A 211 -41.48 12.35 -6.89
CA VAL A 211 -42.83 12.85 -6.57
C VAL A 211 -43.77 12.07 -7.48
N ILE A 212 -44.51 11.12 -6.90
CA ILE A 212 -45.61 10.45 -7.59
C ILE A 212 -46.80 11.40 -7.44
N GLU A 213 -47.13 12.15 -8.50
CA GLU A 213 -48.40 12.86 -8.57
C GLU A 213 -49.49 11.81 -8.81
N GLU A 214 -50.37 11.60 -7.83
CA GLU A 214 -51.63 10.89 -8.01
C GLU A 214 -52.60 11.85 -8.73
N GLU A 215 -53.00 11.49 -9.96
CA GLU A 215 -54.12 12.11 -10.70
C GLU A 215 -55.49 11.67 -10.14
#